data_AF-Q9LEM5-F1
#
_entry.id   AF-Q9LEM5-F1
#
_cell.length_a   1.000
_cell.length_b   1.000
_cell.length_c   1.000
_cell.angle_alpha   90.00
_cell.angle_beta   90.00
_cell.angle_gamma   90.00
#
_symmetry.space_group_name_H-M   'P 1'
#
loop_
_entity.id
_entity.type
_entity.pdbx_description
1 polymer ?
#
loop_
_entity_poly.entity_id
_entity_poly.type
_entity_poly.pdbx_seq_one_letter_code
_entity_poly.pdbx_strand_id
1 'polypeptide(L)'
;MGTSLLLPIIDLSSPDKITTAQLIRQACLEHGFFYLKNHGIAAELMERVFKESKGFFNLPLEEKMALLRRDLLGYTPLFAEKL
;
A
#
# COMPACT_ATOMS: atom_id res chain seq x y z
N MET A 1 -16.41 -23.53 -9.26
CA MET A 1 -16.50 -22.27 -10.03
C MET A 1 -16.15 -21.15 -9.08
N GLY A 2 -14.95 -20.56 -9.20
CA GLY A 2 -14.54 -19.47 -8.31
C GLY A 2 -15.35 -18.22 -8.61
N THR A 3 -16.03 -17.66 -7.61
CA THR A 3 -16.69 -16.37 -7.73
C THR A 3 -15.62 -15.31 -7.97
N SER A 4 -15.74 -14.57 -9.07
CA SER A 4 -14.93 -13.37 -9.29
C SER A 4 -15.34 -12.36 -8.23
N LEU A 5 -14.46 -12.09 -7.27
CA LEU A 5 -14.66 -11.02 -6.30
C LEU A 5 -14.45 -9.68 -7.03
N LEU A 6 -15.55 -9.00 -7.36
CA LEU A 6 -15.50 -7.61 -7.80
C LEU A 6 -15.09 -6.76 -6.60
N LEU A 7 -13.83 -6.31 -6.58
CA LEU A 7 -13.31 -5.44 -5.53
C LEU A 7 -13.81 -4.00 -5.73
N PRO A 8 -14.28 -3.32 -4.68
CA PRO A 8 -14.72 -1.93 -4.78
C PRO A 8 -13.58 -1.00 -5.21
N ILE A 9 -13.88 -0.06 -6.12
CA ILE A 9 -13.01 1.06 -6.48
C ILE A 9 -13.74 2.34 -6.08
N ILE A 10 -13.18 3.10 -5.13
CA ILE A 10 -13.82 4.27 -4.53
C ILE A 10 -13.10 5.55 -4.98
N ASP A 11 -13.86 6.54 -5.42
CA ASP A 11 -13.36 7.85 -5.84
C ASP A 11 -13.36 8.85 -4.68
N LEU A 12 -12.17 9.33 -4.27
CA LEU A 12 -12.05 10.33 -3.20
C LEU A 12 -12.27 11.77 -3.67
N SER A 13 -12.28 12.02 -4.97
CA SER A 13 -12.57 13.36 -5.52
C SER A 13 -14.06 13.70 -5.56
N SER A 14 -14.94 12.71 -5.32
CA SER A 14 -16.39 12.94 -5.23
C SER A 14 -16.71 14.08 -4.25
N PRO A 15 -17.57 15.04 -4.63
CA PRO A 15 -18.01 16.09 -3.72
C PRO A 15 -18.93 15.55 -2.62
N ASP A 16 -19.62 14.42 -2.87
CA ASP A 16 -20.47 13.76 -1.87
C ASP A 16 -19.64 12.90 -0.93
N LYS A 17 -19.14 13.53 0.14
CA LYS A 17 -18.31 12.87 1.15
C LYS A 17 -19.09 11.85 2.00
N ILE A 18 -20.41 12.01 2.15
CA ILE A 18 -21.22 11.11 2.98
C ILE A 18 -21.34 9.76 2.27
N THR A 19 -21.72 9.77 0.99
CA THR A 19 -21.81 8.52 0.21
C THR A 19 -20.43 7.88 0.04
N THR A 20 -19.37 8.64 -0.21
CA THR A 20 -18.00 8.09 -0.27
C THR A 20 -17.61 7.40 1.05
N ALA A 21 -17.91 7.98 2.22
CA ALA A 21 -17.63 7.37 3.51
C ALA A 21 -18.45 6.08 3.74
N GLN A 22 -19.72 6.06 3.31
CA GLN A 22 -20.57 4.86 3.37
C GLN A 22 -20.03 3.73 2.50
N LEU A 23 -19.56 4.04 1.28
CA LEU A 23 -18.94 3.06 0.38
C LEU A 23 -17.66 2.47 0.99
N ILE A 24 -16.82 3.29 1.63
CA ILE A 24 -15.61 2.80 2.33
C ILE A 24 -16.02 1.86 3.47
N ARG A 25 -17.00 2.25 4.29
CA ARG A 25 -17.50 1.40 5.38
C ARG A 25 -18.02 0.07 4.85
N GLN A 26 -18.82 0.09 3.79
CA GLN A 26 -19.36 -1.12 3.18
C GLN A 26 -18.24 -2.02 2.65
N ALA A 27 -17.25 -1.46 1.95
CA ALA A 27 -16.12 -2.20 1.45
C ALA A 27 -15.31 -2.88 2.56
N CYS A 28 -15.08 -2.18 3.68
CA CYS A 28 -14.43 -2.78 4.85
C CYS A 28 -15.21 -3.95 5.45
N LEU A 29 -16.55 -3.85 5.52
CA LEU A 29 -17.40 -4.88 6.14
C LEU A 29 -17.61 -6.10 5.24
N GLU A 30 -17.76 -5.89 3.94
CA GLU A 30 -18.15 -6.95 3.00
C GLU A 30 -16.93 -7.61 2.34
N HIS A 31 -15.86 -6.85 2.08
CA HIS A 31 -14.70 -7.32 1.33
C HIS A 31 -13.41 -7.34 2.16
N GLY A 32 -13.31 -6.51 3.21
CA GLY A 32 -12.06 -6.29 3.95
C GLY A 32 -10.96 -5.58 3.16
N PHE A 33 -11.24 -5.16 1.91
CA PHE A 33 -10.29 -4.53 1.00
C PHE A 33 -11.01 -3.71 -0.09
N PHE A 34 -10.35 -2.64 -0.59
CA PHE A 34 -10.82 -1.82 -1.71
C PHE A 34 -9.66 -1.06 -2.36
N TYR A 35 -9.88 -0.58 -3.58
CA TYR A 35 -8.99 0.36 -4.26
C TYR A 35 -9.50 1.79 -4.13
N LEU A 36 -8.57 2.75 -4.05
CA LEU A 36 -8.87 4.18 -4.10
C LEU A 36 -8.36 4.77 -5.41
N LYS A 37 -9.14 5.67 -6.00
CA LYS A 37 -8.70 6.56 -7.09
C LYS A 37 -8.91 8.01 -6.70
N ASN A 38 -8.19 8.91 -7.39
CA ASN A 38 -8.22 10.35 -7.16
C ASN A 38 -7.99 10.73 -5.69
N HIS A 39 -7.08 10.04 -5.02
CA HIS A 39 -6.71 10.26 -3.62
C HIS A 39 -5.85 11.52 -3.39
N GLY A 40 -5.47 12.22 -4.46
CA GLY A 40 -4.71 13.48 -4.37
C GLY A 40 -3.20 13.32 -4.17
N ILE A 41 -2.66 12.10 -4.20
CA ILE A 41 -1.21 11.88 -4.19
C ILE A 41 -0.71 12.03 -5.63
N ALA A 42 0.25 12.94 -5.83
CA ALA A 42 0.83 13.22 -7.13
C ALA A 42 1.50 11.98 -7.74
N ALA A 43 1.31 11.76 -9.04
CA ALA A 43 1.88 10.62 -9.76
C ALA A 43 3.41 10.62 -9.70
N GLU A 44 4.02 11.80 -9.80
CA GLU A 44 5.46 12.01 -9.76
C GLU A 44 6.04 11.63 -8.38
N LEU A 45 5.28 11.82 -7.30
CA LEU A 45 5.71 11.38 -5.97
C LEU A 45 5.72 9.85 -5.89
N MET A 46 4.67 9.19 -6.39
CA MET A 46 4.61 7.72 -6.44
C MET A 46 5.77 7.14 -7.24
N GLU A 47 6.03 7.68 -8.44
CA GLU A 47 7.16 7.26 -9.28
C GLU A 47 8.51 7.40 -8.57
N ARG A 48 8.75 8.53 -7.89
CA ARG A 48 9.97 8.72 -7.10
C ARG A 48 10.09 7.71 -5.97
N VAL A 49 9.01 7.47 -5.22
CA VAL A 49 9.01 6.48 -4.12
C VAL A 49 9.35 5.07 -4.63
N PHE A 50 8.75 4.64 -5.75
CA PHE A 50 9.07 3.35 -6.35
C PHE A 50 10.51 3.28 -6.89
N LYS A 51 11.01 4.37 -7.46
CA LYS A 51 12.40 4.47 -7.93
C LYS A 51 13.39 4.33 -6.77
N GLU A 52 13.20 5.08 -5.69
CA GLU A 52 14.08 5.04 -4.52
C GLU A 52 14.00 3.68 -3.81
N SER A 53 12.80 3.10 -3.68
CA SER A 53 12.62 1.75 -3.14
C SER A 53 13.40 0.71 -3.96
N LYS A 54 13.26 0.72 -5.29
CA LYS A 54 14.03 -0.15 -6.18
C LYS A 54 15.54 0.08 -6.06
N GLY A 55 15.96 1.34 -5.96
CA GLY A 55 17.36 1.71 -5.74
C GLY A 55 17.93 1.07 -4.47
N PHE A 56 17.22 1.23 -3.35
CA PHE A 56 17.59 0.63 -2.07
C PHE A 56 17.67 -0.91 -2.15
N PHE A 57 16.66 -1.57 -2.69
CA PHE A 57 16.63 -3.04 -2.72
C PHE A 57 17.66 -3.65 -3.69
N ASN A 58 18.16 -2.87 -4.66
CA ASN A 58 19.26 -3.24 -5.56
C ASN A 58 20.66 -3.13 -4.92
N LEU A 59 20.79 -2.51 -3.74
CA LEU A 59 22.07 -2.49 -3.01
C LEU A 59 22.49 -3.90 -2.58
N PRO A 60 23.81 -4.14 -2.39
CA PRO A 60 24.33 -5.35 -1.76
C PRO A 60 23.62 -5.66 -0.44
N LEU A 61 23.56 -6.94 -0.07
CA LEU A 61 22.87 -7.36 1.15
C LEU A 61 23.50 -6.70 2.38
N GLU A 62 24.82 -6.60 2.41
CA GLU A 62 25.60 -6.03 3.52
C GLU A 62 25.21 -4.59 3.81
N GLU A 63 25.00 -3.78 2.77
CA GLU A 63 24.55 -2.38 2.90
C GLU A 63 23.12 -2.29 3.44
N LYS A 64 22.22 -3.16 2.98
CA LYS A 64 20.85 -3.22 3.51
C LYS A 64 20.84 -3.70 4.97
N MET A 65 21.70 -4.66 5.31
CA MET A 65 21.86 -5.18 6.67
C MET A 65 22.46 -4.16 7.62
N ALA A 66 23.22 -3.16 7.15
CA ALA A 66 23.67 -2.04 7.98
C ALA A 66 22.49 -1.21 8.54
N LEU A 67 21.34 -1.28 7.88
CA LEU A 67 20.08 -0.64 8.28
C LEU A 67 19.09 -1.64 8.89
N LEU A 68 19.56 -2.76 9.45
CA LEU A 68 18.72 -3.78 10.07
C LEU A 68 17.68 -3.16 11.03
N ARG A 69 16.45 -3.67 10.93
CA ARG A 69 15.31 -3.18 11.70
C ARG A 69 15.61 -3.14 13.20
N ARG A 70 15.36 -1.98 13.81
CA ARG A 70 15.30 -1.76 15.26
C ARG A 70 13.89 -1.24 15.58
N ASP A 71 13.17 -1.96 16.42
CA ASP A 71 11.76 -1.72 16.74
C ASP A 71 10.86 -1.67 15.48
N LEU A 72 10.41 -0.49 15.05
CA LEU A 72 9.49 -0.29 13.92
C LEU A 72 10.17 0.28 12.66
N LEU A 73 11.49 0.48 12.67
CA LEU A 73 12.21 1.16 11.60
C LEU A 73 13.45 0.39 11.14
N GLY A 74 13.66 0.32 9.83
CA GLY A 74 14.82 -0.31 9.18
C GLY A 74 14.46 -1.46 8.26
N TYR A 75 15.47 -2.18 7.78
CA TYR A 75 15.37 -3.28 6.83
C TYR A 75 15.10 -4.62 7.55
N THR A 76 14.08 -5.33 7.08
CA THR A 76 13.80 -6.71 7.48
C THR A 76 14.27 -7.63 6.34
N PRO A 77 15.30 -8.48 6.54
CA PRO A 77 15.70 -9.44 5.53
C PRO A 77 14.68 -10.56 5.38
N LEU A 78 14.70 -11.23 4.23
CA LEU A 78 13.89 -12.43 4.00
C LEU A 78 14.12 -13.45 5.13
N PHE A 79 13.04 -14.05 5.63
CA PHE A 79 13.02 -15.04 6.73
C PHE A 79 13.40 -14.51 8.12
N ALA A 80 13.56 -13.19 8.32
CA ALA A 80 13.81 -12.63 9.65
C ALA A 80 12.59 -12.71 10.57
N GLU A 81 11.39 -12.54 10.02
CA GLU A 81 10.13 -12.64 10.75
C GLU A 81 9.64 -14.10 10.69
N LYS A 82 9.50 -14.72 11.87
CA LYS A 82 8.88 -16.04 12.02
C LYS A 82 7.41 -15.84 12.34
N LEU A 83 6.55 -16.46 11.54
CA LEU A 83 5.10 -16.56 11.81
C LEU A 83 4.81 -17.55 12.93
#